data_AF-A0A2P7AUN7-F1
#
_entry.id   AF-A0A2P7AUN7-F1
#
_cell.length_a   1.000
_cell.length_b   1.000
_cell.length_c   1.000
_cell.angle_alpha   90.00
_cell.angle_beta   90.00
_cell.angle_gamma   90.00
#
_symmetry.space_group_name_H-M   'P 1'
#
loop_
_entity.id
_entity.type
_entity.pdbx_description
1 polymer ?
#
loop_
_entity_poly.entity_id
_entity_poly.type
_entity_poly.pdbx_seq_one_letter_code
_entity_poly.pdbx_strand_id
1 'polypeptide(L)' 'MSDPDLQLRAYLDAVEDFECIDVLAAIERFRQGEVKEVNKAYCPSTAQLCDEVRYRKKMREIMARAGVKPGQVVIQ' A
#
# COMPACT_ATOMS: atom_id res chain seq x y z
N MET A 1 1.49 3.94 25.70
CA MET A 1 0.67 3.46 24.57
C MET A 1 0.46 4.66 23.66
N SER A 2 0.68 4.50 22.36
CA SER A 2 0.39 5.53 21.36
C SER A 2 -1.12 5.64 21.15
N ASP A 3 -1.63 6.87 21.08
CA ASP A 3 -3.03 7.19 20.86
C ASP A 3 -3.56 6.50 19.58
N PRO A 4 -4.57 5.61 19.67
CA PRO A 4 -5.14 4.94 18.51
C PRO A 4 -5.65 5.89 17.43
N ASP A 5 -6.21 7.03 17.80
CA ASP A 5 -6.75 8.01 16.85
C ASP A 5 -5.62 8.70 16.08
N LEU A 6 -4.51 8.98 16.77
CA LEU A 6 -3.31 9.53 16.14
C LEU A 6 -2.70 8.54 15.15
N GLN A 7 -2.68 7.24 15.49
CA GLN A 7 -2.17 6.20 14.59
C GLN A 7 -3.07 6.03 13.37
N LEU A 8 -4.39 5.99 13.57
CA LEU A 8 -5.36 5.91 12.48
C LEU A 8 -5.23 7.11 11.55
N ARG A 9 -5.14 8.32 12.09
CA ARG A 9 -4.95 9.54 11.30
C ARG A 9 -3.66 9.48 10.48
N ALA A 10 -2.55 9.08 11.09
CA ALA A 10 -1.29 8.92 10.38
C ALA A 10 -1.39 7.92 9.21
N TYR A 11 -2.14 6.84 9.39
CA TYR A 11 -2.44 5.87 8.33
C TYR A 11 -3.24 6.47 7.17
N LEU A 12 -4.25 7.28 7.47
CA LEU A 12 -5.06 7.98 6.46
C LEU A 12 -4.21 9.01 5.71
N ASP A 13 -3.45 9.84 6.43
CA ASP A 13 -2.57 10.87 5.86
C ASP A 13 -1.51 10.22 4.93
N ALA A 14 -1.03 9.02 5.25
CA ALA A 14 -0.02 8.32 4.44
C ALA A 14 -0.53 7.85 3.07
N VAL A 15 -1.86 7.75 2.89
CA VAL A 15 -2.48 7.22 1.66
C VAL A 15 -3.40 8.23 0.96
N GLU A 16 -3.66 9.40 1.56
CA GLU A 16 -4.63 10.40 1.08
C GLU A 16 -4.37 10.84 -0.37
N ASP A 17 -3.11 11.01 -0.76
CA ASP A 17 -2.70 11.47 -2.09
C ASP A 17 -2.55 10.35 -3.15
N PHE A 18 -2.98 9.13 -2.83
CA PHE A 18 -2.80 7.96 -3.69
C PHE A 18 -4.13 7.42 -4.22
N GLU A 19 -4.07 6.85 -5.43
CA GLU A 19 -5.21 6.18 -6.02
C GLU A 19 -5.54 4.90 -5.24
N CYS A 20 -6.83 4.60 -5.08
CA CYS A 20 -7.30 3.42 -4.34
C CYS A 20 -6.66 2.11 -4.83
N ILE A 21 -6.40 2.00 -6.14
CA ILE A 21 -5.73 0.83 -6.72
C ILE A 21 -4.30 0.61 -6.18
N ASP A 22 -3.56 1.69 -5.93
CA ASP A 22 -2.19 1.62 -5.41
C ASP A 22 -2.21 1.19 -3.92
N VAL A 23 -3.21 1.69 -3.18
CA VAL A 23 -3.44 1.36 -1.77
C VAL A 23 -3.83 -0.11 -1.60
N LEU A 24 -4.82 -0.58 -2.37
CA LEU A 24 -5.27 -1.98 -2.33
C LEU A 24 -4.15 -2.94 -2.72
N ALA A 25 -3.38 -2.60 -3.76
CA ALA A 25 -2.23 -3.39 -4.17
C ALA A 25 -1.16 -3.48 -3.07
N ALA A 26 -0.90 -2.39 -2.34
CA ALA A 26 0.05 -2.41 -1.23
C ALA A 26 -0.43 -3.29 -0.07
N ILE A 27 -1.70 -3.15 0.32
CA ILE A 27 -2.32 -3.94 1.40
C ILE A 27 -2.25 -5.42 1.09
N GLU A 28 -2.57 -5.83 -0.14
CA GLU A 28 -2.55 -7.24 -0.52
C GLU A 28 -1.14 -7.84 -0.42
N ARG A 29 -0.10 -7.06 -0.76
CA ARG A 29 1.29 -7.49 -0.58
C ARG A 29 1.69 -7.66 0.88
N PHE A 30 1.19 -6.81 1.78
CA PHE A 30 1.38 -7.03 3.23
C PHE A 30 0.68 -8.31 3.69
N ARG A 31 -0.56 -8.56 3.25
CA ARG A 31 -1.32 -9.77 3.59
C ARG A 31 -0.64 -11.05 3.10
N GLN A 32 -0.06 -11.01 1.91
CA GLN A 32 0.68 -12.12 1.32
C GLN A 32 2.11 -12.24 1.87
N GLY A 33 2.58 -11.25 2.63
CA GLY A 33 3.91 -11.23 3.22
C GLY A 33 5.03 -11.04 2.20
N GLU A 34 4.74 -10.32 1.11
CA GLU A 34 5.69 -10.02 0.03
C GLU A 34 6.53 -8.76 0.27
N VAL A 35 6.15 -7.94 1.25
CA VAL A 35 6.90 -6.75 1.65
C VAL A 35 8.04 -7.16 2.59
N LYS A 36 9.27 -6.82 2.21
CA LYS A 36 10.48 -7.16 2.97
C LYS A 36 10.60 -6.31 4.24
N GLU A 37 11.35 -6.80 5.24
CA GLU A 37 11.64 -6.06 6.47
C GLU A 37 10.40 -5.64 7.29
N VAL A 38 9.31 -6.41 7.19
CA VAL A 38 8.08 -6.21 7.97
C VAL A 38 7.92 -7.34 8.98
N ASN A 39 7.71 -6.98 10.24
CA ASN A 39 7.34 -7.94 11.26
C ASN A 39 5.87 -8.35 11.08
N LYS A 40 5.63 -9.61 10.70
CA LYS A 40 4.29 -10.16 10.44
C LYS A 40 3.40 -10.29 11.68
N ALA A 41 3.93 -10.09 12.88
CA ALA A 41 3.16 -10.11 14.12
C ALA A 41 2.33 -8.83 14.34
N TYR A 42 2.60 -7.76 13.57
CA TYR A 42 1.96 -6.47 13.72
C TYR A 42 1.49 -5.93 12.36
N CYS A 43 0.59 -4.95 12.39
CA CYS A 43 0.33 -4.13 11.21
C CYS A 43 1.61 -3.37 10.80
N PRO A 44 1.77 -3.01 9.51
CA PRO A 44 2.91 -2.21 9.09
C PRO A 44 2.97 -0.89 9.87
N SER A 45 4.14 -0.27 9.93
CA SER A 45 4.21 1.14 10.33
C SER A 45 3.62 2.02 9.22
N THR A 46 3.21 3.23 9.58
CA THR A 46 2.76 4.25 8.62
C THR A 46 3.81 4.51 7.54
N ALA A 47 5.10 4.51 7.89
CA ALA A 47 6.20 4.66 6.94
C ALA A 47 6.25 3.50 5.93
N GLN A 48 6.17 2.26 6.43
CA GLN A 48 6.14 1.07 5.56
C GLN A 48 4.94 1.08 4.61
N LEU A 49 3.76 1.48 5.09
CA LEU A 49 2.58 1.62 4.24
C LEU A 49 2.81 2.68 3.15
N CYS A 50 3.26 3.88 3.52
CA CYS A 50 3.50 4.97 2.58
C CYS A 50 4.52 4.57 1.49
N ASP A 51 5.61 3.91 1.89
CA ASP A 51 6.65 3.45 0.97
C ASP A 51 6.13 2.40 -0.03
N GLU A 52 5.36 1.42 0.44
CA GLU A 52 4.82 0.39 -0.45
C GLU A 52 3.77 0.98 -1.41
N VAL A 53 2.86 1.84 -0.93
CA VAL A 53 1.87 2.52 -1.79
C VAL A 53 2.55 3.37 -2.85
N ARG A 54 3.60 4.13 -2.48
CA ARG A 54 4.42 4.89 -3.43
C ARG A 54 5.08 3.98 -4.47
N TYR A 55 5.57 2.82 -4.05
CA TYR A 55 6.14 1.83 -4.95
C TYR A 55 5.09 1.22 -5.90
N ARG A 56 3.85 1.00 -5.44
CA ARG A 56 2.73 0.54 -6.29
C ARG A 56 2.32 1.57 -7.34
N LYS A 57 2.17 2.83 -6.95
CA LYS A 57 1.94 3.94 -7.87
C LYS A 57 2.99 3.98 -8.99
N LYS A 58 4.27 3.95 -8.61
CA LYS A 58 5.38 3.95 -9.57
C LYS A 58 5.30 2.77 -10.55
N MET A 59 5.02 1.57 -10.07
CA MET A 59 4.92 0.40 -10.94
C MET A 59 3.71 0.47 -11.87
N ARG A 60 2.56 0.93 -11.40
CA ARG A 60 1.38 1.17 -12.24
C ARG A 60 1.68 2.16 -13.35
N GLU A 61 2.34 3.27 -13.03
CA GLU A 61 2.75 4.29 -14.02
C GLU A 61 3.73 3.72 -15.07
N ILE A 62 4.69 2.88 -14.65
CA ILE A 62 5.62 2.20 -15.57
C ILE A 62 4.86 1.24 -16.49
N MET A 63 3.95 0.42 -15.95
CA MET A 63 3.17 -0.54 -16.73
C MET A 63 2.24 0.16 -17.73
N ALA A 64 1.60 1.26 -17.33
CA ALA A 64 0.77 2.07 -18.21
C ALA A 64 1.56 2.63 -19.39
N ARG A 65 2.79 3.14 -19.14
CA ARG A 65 3.70 3.61 -20.20
C ARG A 65 4.16 2.49 -21.13
N ALA A 66 4.28 1.27 -20.62
CA ALA A 66 4.63 0.09 -21.40
C ALA A 66 3.44 -0.54 -22.16
N GLY A 67 2.24 0.05 -22.10
CA GLY A 67 1.03 -0.49 -22.74
C GLY A 67 0.48 -1.75 -22.06
N VAL A 68 0.97 -2.08 -20.86
CA VAL A 68 0.49 -3.22 -20.07
C VAL A 68 -0.75 -2.77 -19.31
N LYS A 69 -1.90 -3.37 -19.61
CA LYS A 69 -3.13 -3.11 -18.84
C LYS A 69 -3.00 -3.79 -17.46
N PRO A 70 -3.32 -3.09 -16.35
CA PRO A 70 -3.37 -3.73 -15.06
C PRO A 70 -4.42 -4.85 -15.09
N GLY A 71 -4.03 -6.06 -14.67
CA GLY A 71 -4.96 -7.17 -14.52
C GLY A 71 -6.06 -6.75 -13.55
N GLN A 72 -7.32 -6.87 -13.95
CA GLN A 72 -8.46 -6.63 -13.07
C GLN A 72 -8.34 -7.54 -11.86
N VAL A 73 -7.98 -6.97 -10.70
CA VAL A 73 -8.17 -7.64 -9.43
C VAL A 73 -9.67 -7.55 -9.14
N VAL A 74 -10.41 -8.58 -9.57
CA VAL A 74 -11.78 -8.81 -9.15
C VAL A 74 -11.70 -9.27 -7.70
N ILE A 75 -12.07 -8.40 -6.78
CA ILE A 75 -12.28 -8.77 -5.38
C ILE A 75 -13.55 -9.63 -5.38
N GLN A 76 -13.40 -10.95 -5.25
CA GLN A 76 -14.51 -11.88 -4.98
C GLN A 76 -14.76 -11.96 -3.47
#